data_AF-A0A9K3HSN2-F1
#
_entry.id   AF-A0A9K3HSN2-F1
#
_cell.length_a   1.000
_cell.length_b   1.000
_cell.length_c   1.000
_cell.angle_alpha   90.00
_cell.angle_beta   90.00
_cell.angle_gamma   90.00
#
_symmetry.space_group_name_H-M   'P 1'
#
loop_
_entity.id
_entity.type
_entity.pdbx_description
1 polymer ?
#
loop_
_entity_poly.entity_id
_entity_poly.type
_entity_poly.pdbx_seq_one_letter_code
_entity_poly.pdbx_strand_id
1 'polypeptide(L)'
;MNNNKKKKPTCITQFQNAAVYILPYLHPTELSSISSTCKALNLLTKSITSVRSSDASRTFEKHPIPFINNNVDNHPYAYFNYTKTQTLGFTHDPTRQPWGSCSDTRPESSPICDSTGQDGCGCECEIFDGDLDRVGLICECGSGCRIRVLSVRLKIVRSVNKGWGLYADEFIKCGEFVCEYAGK
;
A
#
# COMPACT_ATOMS: atom_id res chain seq x y z
N MET A 1 35.05 18.01 29.63
CA MET A 1 35.39 17.76 28.20
C MET A 1 34.96 16.35 27.83
N ASN A 2 33.72 16.16 27.37
CA ASN A 2 33.23 14.86 26.89
C ASN A 2 33.34 14.80 25.37
N ASN A 3 34.40 14.15 24.88
CA ASN A 3 34.58 13.87 23.46
C ASN A 3 33.65 12.72 23.03
N ASN A 4 32.41 13.05 22.70
CA ASN A 4 31.50 12.14 21.99
C ASN A 4 31.99 11.96 20.55
N LYS A 5 33.02 11.12 20.35
CA LYS A 5 33.38 10.62 19.03
C LYS A 5 32.26 9.71 18.54
N LYS A 6 31.30 10.27 17.77
CA LYS A 6 30.35 9.48 16.99
C LYS A 6 31.17 8.52 16.12
N LYS A 7 31.14 7.22 16.45
CA LYS A 7 31.78 6.18 15.62
C LYS A 7 31.17 6.29 14.22
N LYS A 8 32.01 6.47 13.20
CA LYS A 8 31.54 6.44 11.81
C LYS A 8 30.83 5.10 11.58
N PRO A 9 29.62 5.11 11.01
CA PRO A 9 28.91 3.87 10.71
C PRO A 9 29.78 3.02 9.78
N THR A 10 29.89 1.73 10.09
CA THR A 10 30.60 0.77 9.23
C THR A 10 29.83 0.60 7.93
N CYS A 11 30.53 0.20 6.85
CA CYS A 11 29.94 -0.04 5.53
C CYS A 11 28.68 -0.94 5.58
N ILE A 12 28.69 -1.97 6.45
CA ILE A 12 27.56 -2.87 6.67
C ILE A 12 26.33 -2.13 7.22
N THR A 13 26.51 -1.22 8.19
CA THR A 13 25.39 -0.44 8.78
C THR A 13 24.82 0.56 7.77
N GLN A 14 25.66 1.16 6.93
CA GLN A 14 25.20 2.06 5.86
C GLN A 14 24.37 1.31 4.82
N PHE A 15 24.82 0.11 4.43
CA PHE A 15 24.09 -0.76 3.50
C PHE A 15 22.72 -1.18 4.07
N GLN A 16 22.67 -1.60 5.34
CA GLN A 16 21.42 -1.98 5.99
C GLN A 16 20.42 -0.83 6.04
N ASN A 17 20.89 0.39 6.33
CA ASN A 17 20.04 1.58 6.34
C ASN A 17 19.49 1.91 4.94
N ALA A 18 20.32 1.84 3.90
CA ALA A 18 19.88 2.10 2.53
C ALA A 18 18.90 1.03 2.01
N ALA A 19 19.12 -0.23 2.38
CA ALA A 19 18.30 -1.35 1.93
C ALA A 19 16.82 -1.21 2.32
N VAL A 20 16.52 -0.61 3.48
CA VAL A 20 15.14 -0.39 3.95
C VAL A 20 14.37 0.57 3.03
N TYR A 21 15.05 1.48 2.32
CA TYR A 21 14.40 2.42 1.40
C TYR A 21 14.25 1.87 -0.02
N ILE A 22 15.09 0.91 -0.44
CA ILE A 22 15.12 0.40 -1.81
C ILE A 22 14.32 -0.90 -1.93
N LEU A 23 14.59 -1.86 -1.04
CA LEU A 23 14.04 -3.21 -1.15
C LEU A 23 12.50 -3.27 -1.14
N PRO A 24 11.76 -2.40 -0.40
CA PRO A 24 10.30 -2.36 -0.47
C PRO A 24 9.70 -2.11 -1.85
N TYR A 25 10.42 -1.45 -2.76
CA TYR A 25 9.95 -1.10 -4.11
C TYR A 25 10.18 -2.22 -5.13
N LEU A 26 10.87 -3.30 -4.76
CA LEU A 26 11.25 -4.36 -5.69
C LEU A 26 10.09 -5.33 -5.99
N HIS A 27 10.00 -5.78 -7.23
CA HIS A 27 9.09 -6.86 -7.60
C HIS A 27 9.48 -8.17 -6.90
N PRO A 28 8.55 -9.13 -6.74
CA PRO A 28 8.83 -10.40 -6.07
C PRO A 28 10.03 -11.15 -6.65
N THR A 29 10.17 -11.15 -7.99
CA THR A 29 11.30 -11.80 -8.68
C THR A 29 12.64 -11.15 -8.33
N GLU A 30 12.72 -9.82 -8.34
CA GLU A 30 13.92 -9.07 -7.99
C GLU A 30 14.30 -9.31 -6.52
N LEU A 31 13.31 -9.27 -5.63
CA LEU A 31 13.49 -9.50 -4.20
C LEU A 31 13.98 -10.93 -3.91
N SER A 32 13.47 -11.93 -4.64
CA SER A 32 13.92 -13.32 -4.57
C SER A 32 15.37 -13.50 -5.04
N SER A 33 15.73 -12.87 -6.16
CA SER A 33 17.11 -12.89 -6.66
C SER A 33 18.09 -12.30 -5.65
N ILE A 34 17.76 -11.14 -5.09
CA ILE A 34 18.56 -10.46 -4.05
C ILE A 34 18.68 -11.31 -2.79
N SER A 35 17.59 -11.96 -2.37
CA SER A 35 17.57 -12.86 -1.21
C SER A 35 18.57 -14.02 -1.32
N SER A 36 18.90 -14.43 -2.54
CA SER A 36 19.80 -15.54 -2.82
C SER A 36 21.28 -15.14 -2.84
N THR A 37 21.60 -13.84 -2.82
CA THR A 37 22.98 -13.37 -2.96
C THR A 37 23.79 -13.44 -1.66
N CYS A 38 23.20 -13.10 -0.51
CA CYS A 38 23.89 -13.14 0.77
C CYS A 38 22.93 -13.29 1.97
N LYS A 39 23.47 -13.70 3.12
CA LYS A 39 22.69 -13.91 4.36
C LYS A 39 22.02 -12.62 4.86
N ALA A 40 22.69 -11.48 4.77
CA ALA A 40 22.14 -10.21 5.23
C ALA A 40 20.91 -9.79 4.41
N LEU A 41 21.00 -9.89 3.09
CA LEU A 41 19.89 -9.62 2.18
C LEU A 41 18.77 -10.64 2.32
N ASN A 42 19.08 -11.92 2.54
CA ASN A 42 18.07 -12.95 2.85
C ASN A 42 17.23 -12.58 4.08
N LEU A 43 17.87 -12.11 5.15
CA LEU A 43 17.18 -11.69 6.38
C LEU A 43 16.30 -10.46 6.15
N LEU A 44 16.79 -9.46 5.41
CA LEU A 44 16.02 -8.27 5.06
C LEU A 44 14.82 -8.60 4.16
N THR A 45 15.02 -9.45 3.15
CA THR A 45 13.94 -9.93 2.29
C THR A 45 12.88 -10.70 3.08
N LYS A 46 13.27 -11.53 4.06
CA LYS A 46 12.30 -12.21 4.95
C LYS A 46 11.46 -11.22 5.74
N SER A 47 12.08 -10.18 6.29
CA SER A 47 11.35 -9.09 6.98
C SER A 47 10.34 -8.41 6.04
N ILE A 48 10.77 -8.03 4.84
CA ILE A 48 9.89 -7.39 3.85
C ILE A 48 8.77 -8.35 3.42
N THR A 49 9.08 -9.62 3.20
CA THR A 49 8.09 -10.66 2.87
C THR A 49 7.04 -10.78 3.97
N SER A 50 7.46 -10.73 5.24
CA SER A 50 6.55 -10.73 6.39
C SER A 50 5.62 -9.52 6.37
N VAL A 51 6.14 -8.32 6.10
CA VAL A 51 5.33 -7.09 6.00
C VAL A 51 4.38 -7.16 4.79
N ARG A 52 4.83 -7.72 3.67
CA ARG A 52 4.01 -7.95 2.49
C ARG A 52 2.85 -8.90 2.76
N SER A 53 3.11 -9.97 3.50
CA SER A 53 2.07 -10.91 3.92
C SER A 53 1.12 -10.33 4.96
N SER A 54 1.54 -9.37 5.79
CA SER A 54 0.69 -8.84 6.86
C SER A 54 -0.34 -7.81 6.38
N ASP A 55 -0.10 -7.14 5.25
CA ASP A 55 -1.03 -6.12 4.76
C ASP A 55 -0.98 -5.91 3.24
N ALA A 56 -1.97 -6.45 2.53
CA ALA A 56 -2.20 -6.25 1.10
C ALA A 56 -2.47 -4.80 0.72
N SER A 57 -3.02 -4.01 1.65
CA SER A 57 -3.38 -2.61 1.42
C SER A 57 -2.20 -1.65 1.58
N ARG A 58 -1.01 -2.12 1.98
CA ARG A 58 0.19 -1.27 2.12
C ARG A 58 -0.06 -0.01 2.97
N THR A 59 -0.83 -0.15 4.05
CA THR A 59 -1.28 0.92 4.97
C THR A 59 -2.14 2.02 4.33
N PHE A 60 -2.68 1.75 3.14
CA PHE A 60 -3.72 2.58 2.56
C PHE A 60 -5.00 2.42 3.39
N GLU A 61 -5.46 1.21 3.70
CA GLU A 61 -6.69 1.03 4.47
C GLU A 61 -6.54 1.24 5.97
N LYS A 62 -7.67 1.49 6.64
CA LYS A 62 -7.73 1.66 8.10
C LYS A 62 -7.32 0.40 8.85
N HIS A 63 -7.67 -0.76 8.31
CA HIS A 63 -7.34 -2.07 8.86
C HIS A 63 -6.44 -2.81 7.87
N PRO A 64 -5.33 -3.39 8.33
CA PRO A 64 -4.47 -4.18 7.44
C PRO A 64 -5.24 -5.38 6.89
N ILE A 65 -4.96 -5.75 5.65
CA ILE A 65 -5.60 -6.87 4.97
C ILE A 65 -4.59 -8.00 4.82
N PRO A 66 -4.46 -8.93 5.79
CA PRO A 66 -3.41 -9.95 5.77
C PRO A 66 -3.66 -11.02 4.71
N PHE A 67 -2.56 -11.55 4.16
CA PHE A 67 -2.55 -12.79 3.40
C PHE A 67 -2.40 -13.99 4.34
N ILE A 68 -3.30 -14.96 4.21
CA ILE A 68 -3.30 -16.20 4.98
C ILE A 68 -3.08 -17.37 4.02
N ASN A 69 -1.92 -18.00 4.12
CA ASN A 69 -1.61 -19.22 3.37
C ASN A 69 -1.30 -20.36 4.35
N ASN A 70 -2.28 -21.25 4.54
CA ASN A 70 -2.16 -22.40 5.44
C ASN A 70 -1.41 -23.56 4.79
N ASN A 71 -0.18 -23.31 4.34
CA ASN A 71 0.70 -24.27 3.67
C ASN A 71 0.09 -24.90 2.40
N VAL A 72 -0.72 -24.13 1.65
CA VAL A 72 -1.24 -24.58 0.35
C VAL A 72 -0.11 -24.64 -0.69
N ASP A 73 0.78 -23.66 -0.66
CA ASP A 73 1.97 -23.57 -1.50
C ASP A 73 3.04 -22.66 -0.86
N ASN A 74 4.13 -22.42 -1.57
CA ASN A 74 5.25 -21.57 -1.12
C ASN A 74 5.05 -20.08 -1.44
N HIS A 75 3.83 -19.63 -1.76
CA HIS A 75 3.56 -18.22 -2.07
C HIS A 75 3.04 -17.47 -0.83
N PRO A 76 3.86 -16.64 -0.16
CA PRO A 76 3.46 -15.96 1.07
C PRO A 76 2.40 -14.86 0.87
N TYR A 77 2.31 -14.30 -0.34
CA TYR A 77 1.37 -13.22 -0.68
C TYR A 77 1.12 -13.17 -2.20
N ALA A 78 0.05 -12.49 -2.63
CA ALA A 78 -0.16 -12.12 -4.03
C ALA A 78 0.42 -10.73 -4.30
N TYR A 79 1.12 -10.55 -5.44
CA TYR A 79 1.70 -9.26 -5.77
C TYR A 79 0.80 -8.47 -6.73
N PHE A 80 0.38 -7.28 -6.31
CA PHE A 80 -0.31 -6.28 -7.11
C PHE A 80 -0.10 -4.89 -6.50
N ASN A 81 -0.32 -3.84 -7.28
CA ASN A 81 -0.33 -2.46 -6.79
C ASN A 81 -1.74 -2.15 -6.24
N TYR A 82 -1.81 -1.71 -4.99
CA TYR A 82 -3.07 -1.42 -4.32
C TYR A 82 -3.52 0.00 -4.65
N THR A 83 -4.80 0.18 -4.98
CA THR A 83 -5.44 1.49 -5.13
C THR A 83 -6.77 1.50 -4.38
N LYS A 84 -7.09 2.62 -3.74
CA LYS A 84 -8.36 2.83 -3.04
C LYS A 84 -9.50 3.22 -3.98
N THR A 85 -9.16 3.83 -5.10
CA THR A 85 -10.09 4.47 -6.02
C THR A 85 -9.91 3.89 -7.41
N GLN A 86 -10.98 3.92 -8.20
CA GLN A 86 -10.88 3.61 -9.62
C GLN A 86 -9.87 4.55 -10.29
N THR A 87 -8.85 3.98 -10.92
CA THR A 87 -7.87 4.74 -11.69
C THR A 87 -8.35 4.77 -13.14
N LEU A 88 -8.77 5.94 -13.61
CA LEU A 88 -8.91 6.15 -15.05
C LEU A 88 -7.52 6.02 -15.67
N GLY A 89 -7.42 5.43 -16.86
CA GLY A 89 -6.13 5.09 -17.47
C GLY A 89 -5.29 6.32 -17.80
N PHE A 90 -4.57 6.85 -16.82
CA PHE A 90 -3.65 7.97 -16.99
C PHE A 90 -2.25 7.47 -17.35
N THR A 91 -1.49 8.33 -18.01
CA THR A 91 -0.08 8.11 -18.42
C THR A 91 0.89 8.05 -17.23
N HIS A 92 0.43 8.34 -16.01
CA HIS A 92 1.24 8.47 -14.79
C HIS A 92 0.97 7.40 -13.73
N ASP A 93 0.45 6.22 -14.10
CA ASP A 93 0.28 5.11 -13.15
C ASP A 93 1.64 4.75 -12.49
N PRO A 94 1.74 4.73 -11.15
CA PRO A 94 3.00 4.44 -10.49
C PRO A 94 3.43 3.01 -10.79
N THR A 95 4.56 2.88 -11.49
CA THR A 95 5.12 1.58 -11.89
C THR A 95 5.55 0.75 -10.68
N ARG A 96 5.89 1.40 -9.57
CA ARG A 96 6.31 0.76 -8.32
C ARG A 96 5.68 1.46 -7.12
N GLN A 97 5.16 0.66 -6.21
CA GLN A 97 4.70 1.11 -4.90
C GLN A 97 5.56 0.44 -3.82
N PRO A 98 5.98 1.15 -2.76
CA PRO A 98 6.67 0.53 -1.64
C PRO A 98 5.72 -0.35 -0.84
N TRP A 99 6.28 -1.27 -0.07
CA TRP A 99 5.56 -2.07 0.91
C TRP A 99 6.22 -1.93 2.27
N GLY A 100 5.51 -1.39 3.26
CA GLY A 100 6.06 -1.26 4.62
C GLY A 100 6.92 -0.04 4.88
N SER A 101 6.70 1.09 4.21
CA SER A 101 7.33 2.35 4.62
C SER A 101 6.58 2.94 5.82
N CYS A 102 6.89 2.44 7.02
CA CYS A 102 6.64 3.18 8.26
C CYS A 102 7.79 4.17 8.45
N SER A 103 7.71 5.31 7.78
CA SER A 103 8.40 6.51 8.25
C SER A 103 7.30 7.42 8.82
N ASP A 104 7.40 7.79 10.09
CA ASP A 104 6.52 8.71 10.85
C ASP A 104 6.38 10.13 10.23
N THR A 105 6.83 10.32 9.00
CA THR A 105 6.61 11.50 8.19
C THR A 105 5.71 11.14 7.01
N ARG A 106 4.50 10.64 7.29
CA ARG A 106 3.43 10.73 6.30
C ARG A 106 2.92 12.17 6.38
N PRO A 107 3.05 13.02 5.34
CA PRO A 107 2.16 14.16 5.26
C PRO A 107 0.77 13.55 5.27
N GLU A 108 -0.05 13.91 6.26
CA GLU A 108 -1.48 13.61 6.22
C GLU A 108 -1.99 13.99 4.83
N SER A 109 -2.14 12.98 3.98
CA SER A 109 -2.94 13.07 2.76
C SER A 109 -4.38 12.81 3.19
N SER A 110 -4.81 13.56 4.20
CA SER A 110 -6.21 13.81 4.46
C SER A 110 -6.64 14.71 3.30
N PRO A 111 -7.62 14.32 2.47
CA PRO A 111 -8.27 15.31 1.65
C PRO A 111 -8.98 16.25 2.62
N ILE A 112 -8.46 17.47 2.75
CA ILE A 112 -9.15 18.53 3.48
C ILE A 112 -10.41 18.83 2.65
N CYS A 113 -11.54 18.28 3.06
CA CYS A 113 -12.84 18.75 2.62
C CYS A 113 -13.35 19.74 3.67
N ASP A 114 -13.11 21.03 3.43
CA ASP A 114 -13.77 22.08 4.18
C ASP A 114 -15.28 22.03 3.83
N SER A 115 -16.10 21.90 4.86
CA SER A 115 -17.51 21.52 4.72
C SER A 115 -18.37 22.77 4.71
N THR A 116 -18.74 23.27 3.52
CA THR A 116 -19.84 24.24 3.42
C THR A 116 -20.75 23.93 2.23
N GLY A 117 -21.92 23.36 2.56
CA GLY A 117 -23.25 23.61 1.98
C GLY A 117 -23.52 23.59 0.46
N GLN A 118 -24.59 22.86 0.13
CA GLN A 118 -25.55 23.00 -0.98
C GLN A 118 -25.43 22.13 -2.24
N ASP A 119 -26.62 21.67 -2.63
CA ASP A 119 -26.97 20.59 -3.56
C ASP A 119 -26.82 20.96 -5.05
N GLY A 120 -26.50 19.92 -5.85
CA GLY A 120 -26.75 19.87 -7.29
C GLY A 120 -25.48 19.94 -8.16
N CYS A 121 -25.06 18.83 -8.79
CA CYS A 121 -24.02 18.85 -9.84
C CYS A 121 -24.40 17.98 -11.05
N GLY A 122 -24.58 18.63 -12.20
CA GLY A 122 -24.13 18.11 -13.48
C GLY A 122 -22.70 18.61 -13.69
N CYS A 123 -21.77 17.72 -14.04
CA CYS A 123 -20.34 18.01 -13.96
C CYS A 123 -19.65 17.77 -15.31
N GLU A 124 -18.77 18.68 -15.71
CA GLU A 124 -17.84 18.61 -16.86
C GLU A 124 -16.44 18.97 -16.34
N CYS A 125 -15.43 18.12 -16.58
CA CYS A 125 -14.10 18.23 -15.97
C CYS A 125 -13.03 18.59 -17.01
N GLU A 126 -12.23 19.63 -16.77
CA GLU A 126 -11.01 19.94 -17.53
C GLU A 126 -9.73 19.74 -16.68
N ILE A 127 -8.64 19.34 -17.35
CA ILE A 127 -7.35 18.96 -16.76
C ILE A 127 -6.39 20.15 -16.84
N PHE A 128 -5.81 20.59 -15.72
CA PHE A 128 -4.71 21.56 -15.72
C PHE A 128 -3.36 20.86 -15.51
N ASP A 129 -2.43 21.11 -16.42
CA ASP A 129 -1.06 20.60 -16.42
C ASP A 129 -0.17 21.52 -15.56
N GLY A 130 0.42 20.98 -14.49
CA GLY A 130 1.19 21.81 -13.56
C GLY A 130 1.77 21.06 -12.35
N ASP A 131 3.03 20.67 -12.51
CA ASP A 131 4.05 20.48 -11.47
C ASP A 131 3.98 19.27 -10.51
N LEU A 132 5.18 18.74 -10.31
CA LEU A 132 5.53 17.40 -9.91
C LEU A 132 5.50 17.27 -8.38
N ASP A 133 4.32 17.06 -7.76
CA ASP A 133 4.26 16.39 -6.43
C ASP A 133 2.86 16.06 -5.88
N ARG A 134 1.77 16.38 -6.58
CA ARG A 134 0.41 16.12 -6.06
C ARG A 134 -0.57 15.77 -7.16
N VAL A 135 -0.56 14.52 -7.61
CA VAL A 135 -1.74 13.95 -8.28
C VAL A 135 -2.77 13.62 -7.20
N GLY A 136 -3.32 14.67 -6.59
CA GLY A 136 -4.66 14.58 -6.03
C GLY A 136 -5.60 14.58 -7.21
N LEU A 137 -6.38 13.51 -7.38
CA LEU A 137 -7.63 13.63 -8.11
C LEU A 137 -8.43 14.71 -7.39
N ILE A 138 -8.38 15.96 -7.88
CA ILE A 138 -9.29 17.01 -7.45
C ILE A 138 -10.63 16.62 -8.06
N CYS A 139 -11.31 15.76 -7.33
CA CYS A 139 -12.68 15.42 -7.59
C CYS A 139 -13.50 16.66 -7.20
N GLU A 140 -13.93 17.46 -8.18
CA GLU A 140 -14.94 18.52 -7.98
C GLU A 140 -16.35 17.93 -7.70
N CYS A 141 -16.45 16.63 -7.37
CA CYS A 141 -17.65 16.17 -6.71
C CYS A 141 -17.65 16.80 -5.31
N GLY A 142 -18.59 17.74 -5.11
CA GLY A 142 -18.85 18.36 -3.82
C GLY A 142 -18.99 17.32 -2.70
N SER A 143 -18.98 17.79 -1.44
CA SER A 143 -18.95 17.07 -0.15
C SER A 143 -19.69 15.72 0.01
N GLY A 144 -20.50 15.28 -0.96
CA GLY A 144 -21.06 13.93 -1.08
C GLY A 144 -20.14 12.86 -1.70
N CYS A 145 -18.96 13.20 -2.22
CA CYS A 145 -17.99 12.23 -2.73
C CYS A 145 -17.26 11.50 -1.59
N ARG A 146 -17.98 10.60 -0.91
CA ARG A 146 -17.37 9.68 0.05
C ARG A 146 -16.56 8.66 -0.75
N ILE A 147 -15.23 8.83 -0.82
CA ILE A 147 -14.34 7.68 -1.00
C ILE A 147 -14.76 6.70 0.09
N ARG A 148 -15.40 5.59 -0.30
CA ARG A 148 -15.98 4.66 0.68
C ARG A 148 -14.84 3.94 1.36
N VAL A 149 -14.43 4.47 2.52
CA VAL A 149 -13.36 3.89 3.32
C VAL A 149 -13.77 2.49 3.75
N LEU A 150 -12.89 1.51 3.50
CA LEU A 150 -13.06 0.14 3.97
C LEU A 150 -13.22 0.17 5.49
N SER A 151 -14.45 -0.08 5.96
CA SER A 151 -14.77 -0.10 7.37
C SER A 151 -14.72 -1.51 7.95
N VAL A 152 -14.84 -2.52 7.07
CA VAL A 152 -14.90 -3.92 7.45
C VAL A 152 -13.51 -4.54 7.51
N ARG A 153 -13.24 -5.39 8.51
CA ARG A 153 -11.99 -6.18 8.55
C ARG A 153 -12.03 -7.28 7.50
N LEU A 154 -11.01 -7.31 6.64
CA LEU A 154 -10.87 -8.28 5.56
C LEU A 154 -9.54 -9.02 5.65
N LYS A 155 -9.49 -10.22 5.05
CA LYS A 155 -8.29 -11.01 4.86
C LYS A 155 -8.31 -11.72 3.50
N ILE A 156 -7.13 -11.98 2.94
CA ILE A 156 -6.98 -12.70 1.68
C ILE A 156 -6.46 -14.11 1.97
N VAL A 157 -7.21 -15.15 1.63
CA VAL A 157 -6.91 -16.53 2.00
C VAL A 157 -6.56 -17.35 0.75
N ARG A 158 -5.46 -18.11 0.82
CA ARG A 158 -5.06 -19.05 -0.23
C ARG A 158 -5.94 -20.30 -0.18
N SER A 159 -6.50 -20.66 -1.32
CA SER A 159 -7.32 -21.85 -1.56
C SER A 159 -6.64 -22.76 -2.57
N VAL A 160 -6.69 -24.07 -2.32
CA VAL A 160 -6.11 -25.11 -3.18
C VAL A 160 -6.66 -25.03 -4.61
N ASN A 161 -7.97 -24.77 -4.76
CA ASN A 161 -8.64 -24.90 -6.06
C ASN A 161 -8.94 -23.56 -6.75
N LYS A 162 -8.94 -22.45 -6.00
CA LYS A 162 -9.38 -21.13 -6.49
C LYS A 162 -8.29 -20.05 -6.45
N GLY A 163 -7.10 -20.38 -5.96
CA GLY A 163 -6.05 -19.39 -5.75
C GLY A 163 -6.35 -18.50 -4.55
N TRP A 164 -6.23 -17.18 -4.69
CA TRP A 164 -6.47 -16.23 -3.59
C TRP A 164 -7.92 -15.76 -3.56
N GLY A 165 -8.55 -15.77 -2.39
CA GLY A 165 -9.92 -15.28 -2.18
C GLY A 165 -10.01 -14.28 -1.05
N LEU A 166 -10.94 -13.33 -1.14
CA LEU A 166 -11.21 -12.32 -0.11
C LEU A 166 -12.27 -12.83 0.87
N TYR A 167 -12.00 -12.68 2.17
CA TYR A 167 -12.88 -13.11 3.25
C TYR A 167 -13.06 -11.98 4.26
N ALA A 168 -14.24 -11.92 4.87
CA ALA A 168 -14.44 -11.12 6.06
C ALA A 168 -13.65 -11.73 7.24
N ASP A 169 -13.07 -10.87 8.06
CA ASP A 169 -12.46 -11.23 9.35
C ASP A 169 -13.34 -10.81 10.53
N GLU A 170 -14.60 -10.48 10.23
CA GLU A 170 -15.64 -10.13 11.20
C GLU A 170 -17.03 -10.44 10.63
N PHE A 171 -18.06 -10.28 11.48
CA PHE A 171 -19.44 -10.47 11.08
C PHE A 171 -19.95 -9.26 10.28
N ILE A 172 -20.59 -9.51 9.14
CA ILE A 172 -21.18 -8.48 8.25
C ILE A 172 -22.69 -8.72 8.17
N LYS A 173 -23.50 -7.69 8.46
CA LYS A 173 -24.95 -7.80 8.34
C LYS A 173 -25.37 -7.77 6.87
N CYS A 174 -26.50 -8.41 6.56
CA CYS A 174 -27.08 -8.35 5.23
C CYS A 174 -27.33 -6.89 4.81
N GLY A 175 -26.88 -6.51 3.62
CA GLY A 175 -27.01 -5.15 3.07
C GLY A 175 -25.91 -4.18 3.48
N GLU A 176 -24.95 -4.58 4.33
CA GLU A 176 -23.79 -3.75 4.64
C GLU A 176 -22.81 -3.69 3.46
N PHE A 177 -22.19 -2.52 3.30
CA PHE A 177 -21.14 -2.31 2.32
C PHE A 177 -19.86 -3.04 2.72
N VAL A 178 -19.25 -3.77 1.79
CA VAL A 178 -17.98 -4.48 2.00
C VAL A 178 -16.83 -3.63 1.48
N CYS A 179 -16.64 -3.60 0.16
CA CYS A 179 -15.62 -2.82 -0.51
C CYS A 179 -16.04 -2.50 -1.94
N GLU A 180 -15.42 -1.48 -2.52
CA GLU A 180 -15.54 -1.16 -3.94
C GLU A 180 -14.60 -2.06 -4.77
N TYR A 181 -14.99 -2.35 -6.01
CA TYR A 181 -14.08 -2.93 -6.97
C TYR A 181 -13.26 -1.81 -7.61
N ALA A 182 -12.04 -1.58 -7.11
CA ALA A 182 -11.15 -0.53 -7.59
C ALA A 182 -10.03 -1.11 -8.47
N GLY A 183 -9.78 -0.49 -9.62
CA GLY A 183 -8.71 -0.86 -10.53
C GLY A 183 -8.64 0.02 -11.76
N LYS A 184 -8.05 -0.51 -12.83
CA LYS A 184 -8.00 0.07 -14.18
C LYS A 184 -8.73 -0.86 -15.14
#